data_AF-A0AAD7GW27-F1
#
_entry.id   AF-A0AAD7GW27-F1
#
_cell.length_a   1.000
_cell.length_b   1.000
_cell.length_c   1.000
_cell.angle_alpha   90.00
_cell.angle_beta   90.00
_cell.angle_gamma   90.00
#
_symmetry.space_group_name_H-M   'P 1'
#
loop_
_entity.id
_entity.type
_entity.pdbx_description
1 polymer ?
#
loop_
_entity_poly.entity_id
_entity_poly.type
_entity_poly.pdbx_seq_one_letter_code
_entity_poly.pdbx_strand_id
1 'polypeptide(L)'
;MSVTNQVLGKNSTLLQVPFLNLMANIVQRAGSVMVRVGGNSQESAHLVAMGEILNGRVLSKNLTGVTGTTQTPPLDFTPDLLYMMRNISELVNVHWFLGIPWWVEFTTTPFDLAIVPAATSILGPYLLGLQAGNEPDMYNLHGHRPATYGPYDYGGEISDFLTQVGDFRCLFKGGAGARGFFPSLGDGG
;
A
#
# COMPACT_ATOMS: atom_id res chain seq x y z
N MET A 1 0.99 8.52 3.04
CA MET A 1 0.48 7.49 3.96
C MET A 1 0.54 7.95 5.42
N SER A 2 1.43 8.88 5.75
CA SER A 2 1.69 9.37 7.11
C SER A 2 0.57 10.16 7.79
N VAL A 3 -0.45 10.63 7.07
CA VAL A 3 -1.57 11.42 7.62
C VAL A 3 -2.85 10.61 7.79
N THR A 4 -2.82 9.31 7.46
CA THR A 4 -4.02 8.48 7.41
C THR A 4 -4.71 8.38 8.77
N ASN A 5 -3.97 8.44 9.88
CA ASN A 5 -4.54 8.44 11.23
C ASN A 5 -5.25 9.75 11.62
N GLN A 6 -4.96 10.87 10.94
CA GLN A 6 -5.63 12.15 11.18
C GLN A 6 -6.96 12.20 10.43
N VAL A 7 -7.00 11.58 9.25
CA VAL A 7 -8.15 11.63 8.34
C VAL A 7 -9.13 10.50 8.62
N LEU A 8 -8.66 9.25 8.74
CA LEU A 8 -9.54 8.07 8.83
C LEU A 8 -9.96 7.75 10.27
N GLY A 9 -9.07 7.96 11.24
CA GLY A 9 -9.29 7.56 12.62
C GLY A 9 -7.99 7.23 13.35
N LYS A 10 -8.07 7.13 14.67
CA LYS A 10 -6.89 6.81 15.50
C LYS A 10 -6.48 5.35 15.36
N ASN A 11 -7.46 4.47 15.20
CA ASN A 11 -7.35 3.01 15.08
C ASN A 11 -8.68 2.44 14.54
N SER A 12 -8.77 1.13 14.34
CA SER A 12 -9.99 0.50 13.78
C SER A 12 -11.25 0.65 14.64
N THR A 13 -11.11 0.97 15.94
CA THR A 13 -12.23 1.17 16.86
C THR A 13 -12.66 2.64 17.01
N LEU A 14 -11.78 3.59 16.66
CA LEU A 14 -12.02 5.03 16.76
C LEU A 14 -11.85 5.69 15.39
N LEU A 15 -12.90 5.55 14.57
CA LEU A 15 -13.01 6.18 13.26
C LEU A 15 -13.34 7.67 13.37
N GLN A 16 -12.92 8.43 12.37
CA GLN A 16 -13.14 9.87 12.37
C GLN A 16 -14.48 10.24 11.74
N VAL A 17 -15.40 10.74 12.57
CA VAL A 17 -16.80 11.01 12.19
C VAL A 17 -16.95 12.04 11.06
N PRO A 18 -16.20 13.17 11.03
CA PRO A 18 -16.27 14.11 9.93
C PRO A 18 -15.91 13.49 8.57
N PHE A 19 -14.93 12.57 8.53
CA PHE A 19 -14.57 11.87 7.31
C PHE A 19 -15.69 10.93 6.86
N LEU A 20 -16.26 10.13 7.78
CA LEU A 20 -17.41 9.27 7.47
C LEU A 20 -18.60 10.06 6.93
N ASN A 21 -18.92 11.20 7.55
CA ASN A 21 -20.02 12.06 7.09
C ASN A 21 -19.75 12.65 5.70
N LEU A 22 -18.52 13.08 5.41
CA LEU A 22 -18.14 13.55 4.09
C LEU A 22 -18.29 12.44 3.05
N MET A 23 -17.76 11.25 3.33
CA MET A 23 -17.86 10.10 2.43
C MET A 23 -19.31 9.69 2.20
N ALA A 24 -20.14 9.62 3.25
CA ALA A 24 -21.56 9.30 3.13
C ALA A 24 -22.30 10.28 2.21
N ASN A 25 -22.04 11.58 2.33
CA ASN A 25 -22.65 12.60 1.47
C ASN A 25 -22.23 12.46 0.00
N ILE A 26 -20.97 12.11 -0.27
CA ILE A 26 -20.50 11.88 -1.64
C ILE A 26 -21.09 10.59 -2.19
N VAL A 27 -21.09 9.50 -1.41
CA VAL A 27 -21.67 8.21 -1.78
C VAL A 27 -23.16 8.35 -2.11
N GLN A 28 -23.93 9.15 -1.36
CA GLN A 28 -25.34 9.40 -1.68
C GLN A 28 -25.56 10.02 -3.07
N ARG A 29 -24.55 10.69 -3.63
CA ARG A 29 -24.63 11.37 -4.94
C ARG A 29 -23.95 10.59 -6.06
N ALA A 30 -22.85 9.90 -5.77
CA ALA A 30 -21.99 9.25 -6.74
C ALA A 30 -22.05 7.71 -6.69
N GLY A 31 -22.70 7.13 -5.69
CA GLY A 31 -22.82 5.68 -5.48
C GLY A 31 -21.62 5.04 -4.77
N SER A 32 -20.41 5.54 -5.00
CA SER A 32 -19.19 5.10 -4.30
C SER A 32 -18.13 6.19 -4.26
N VAL A 33 -17.12 6.02 -3.41
CA VAL A 33 -15.93 6.88 -3.38
C VAL A 33 -14.68 6.03 -3.49
N MET A 34 -13.71 6.49 -4.29
CA MET A 34 -12.41 5.84 -4.46
C MET A 34 -11.34 6.70 -3.80
N VAL A 35 -10.57 6.11 -2.88
CA VAL A 35 -9.53 6.83 -2.13
C VAL A 35 -8.18 6.16 -2.33
N ARG A 36 -7.17 6.95 -2.71
CA ARG A 36 -5.78 6.50 -2.81
C ARG A 36 -5.03 6.82 -1.53
N VAL A 37 -4.41 5.81 -0.92
CA VAL A 37 -3.55 5.94 0.27
C VAL A 37 -2.11 5.66 -0.13
N GLY A 38 -1.29 6.70 -0.24
CA GLY A 38 0.10 6.60 -0.73
C GLY A 38 0.88 7.91 -0.57
N GLY A 39 1.77 8.22 -1.51
CA GLY A 39 2.66 9.40 -1.49
C GLY A 39 3.99 9.10 -0.79
N ASN A 40 4.95 10.05 -0.79
CA ASN A 40 6.38 9.92 -0.40
C ASN A 40 6.73 9.17 0.91
N SER A 41 5.73 8.89 1.76
CA SER A 41 5.88 8.07 2.95
C SER A 41 5.45 6.62 2.75
N GLN A 42 5.09 6.20 1.54
CA GLN A 42 4.71 4.81 1.23
C GLN A 42 5.96 3.98 0.96
N GLU A 43 6.99 4.62 0.42
CA GLU A 43 8.10 3.97 -0.26
C GLU A 43 9.01 3.24 0.73
N SER A 44 9.13 3.78 1.94
CA SER A 44 9.83 3.21 3.10
C SER A 44 8.86 2.83 4.23
N ALA A 45 7.62 2.46 3.89
CA ALA A 45 6.65 2.01 4.88
C ALA A 45 6.87 0.54 5.22
N HIS A 46 6.67 0.15 6.48
CA HIS A 46 6.85 -1.22 6.93
C HIS A 46 5.62 -1.71 7.69
N LEU A 47 5.15 -2.91 7.34
CA LEU A 47 4.08 -3.57 8.06
C LEU A 47 4.67 -4.28 9.29
N VAL A 48 4.32 -3.81 10.48
CA VAL A 48 4.73 -4.39 11.77
C VAL A 48 3.58 -5.14 12.44
N ALA A 49 3.87 -6.09 13.33
CA ALA A 49 2.81 -6.88 13.96
C ALA A 49 1.90 -6.04 14.88
N MET A 50 0.72 -6.57 15.17
CA MET A 50 -0.18 -6.02 16.18
C MET A 50 0.52 -5.89 17.53
N GLY A 51 0.44 -4.71 18.14
CA GLY A 51 1.02 -4.44 19.47
C GLY A 51 2.47 -3.95 19.46
N GLU A 52 3.18 -3.98 18.33
CA GLU A 52 4.54 -3.42 18.23
C GLU A 52 4.54 -1.89 18.33
N ILE A 53 3.50 -1.24 17.82
CA ILE A 53 3.31 0.20 18.01
C ILE A 53 2.58 0.43 19.34
N LEU A 54 3.32 0.98 20.31
CA LEU A 54 2.81 1.32 21.63
C LEU A 54 1.61 2.29 21.57
N ASN A 55 0.76 2.21 22.60
CA ASN A 55 -0.39 3.09 22.82
C ASN A 55 -1.56 2.93 21.82
N GLY A 56 -1.67 1.76 21.18
CA GLY A 56 -2.79 1.46 20.28
C GLY A 56 -2.84 2.39 19.07
N ARG A 57 -1.69 2.91 18.64
CA ARG A 57 -1.55 3.73 17.44
C ARG A 57 -1.36 2.81 16.24
N VAL A 58 -1.92 3.22 15.10
CA VAL A 58 -1.76 2.48 13.85
C VAL A 58 -0.54 2.85 13.03
N LEU A 59 0.09 3.99 13.36
CA LEU A 59 1.24 4.55 12.66
C LEU A 59 2.30 5.02 13.65
N SER A 60 3.57 4.75 13.35
CA SER A 60 4.74 5.31 14.02
C SER A 60 5.71 5.86 12.98
N LYS A 61 6.28 7.03 13.27
CA LYS A 61 7.33 7.63 12.43
C LYS A 61 8.66 7.42 13.12
N ASN A 62 9.61 6.78 12.45
CA ASN A 62 10.96 6.65 12.95
C ASN A 62 11.79 7.92 12.66
N LEU A 63 11.64 8.93 13.52
CA LEU A 63 12.27 10.26 13.39
C LEU A 63 13.82 10.27 13.38
N THR A 64 14.48 9.14 13.62
CA THR A 64 15.95 9.04 13.63
C THR A 64 16.53 8.45 12.33
N GLY A 65 15.70 7.84 11.47
CA GLY A 65 16.10 7.19 10.19
C GLY A 65 15.79 8.03 8.95
N VAL A 66 15.78 9.35 9.10
CA VAL A 66 15.32 10.31 8.10
C VAL A 66 16.20 10.28 6.84
N THR A 67 15.61 9.98 5.67
CA THR A 67 16.30 10.05 4.37
C THR A 67 15.51 10.90 3.35
N GLY A 68 16.19 11.45 2.34
CA GLY A 68 15.59 12.27 1.27
C GLY A 68 15.42 13.76 1.59
N THR A 69 15.01 14.56 0.60
CA THR A 69 14.84 16.03 0.67
C THR A 69 13.69 16.47 1.59
N THR A 70 12.63 15.65 1.70
CA THR A 70 11.50 15.90 2.62
C THR A 70 11.74 15.35 4.02
N GLN A 71 12.89 14.71 4.28
CA GLN A 71 13.19 14.12 5.56
C GLN A 71 12.08 13.15 6.03
N THR A 72 11.63 12.24 5.14
CA THR A 72 10.54 11.34 5.50
C THR A 72 11.09 10.22 6.39
N PRO A 73 10.66 10.13 7.65
CA PRO A 73 11.10 9.06 8.52
C PRO A 73 10.39 7.75 8.13
N PRO A 74 11.06 6.58 8.22
CA PRO A 74 10.44 5.28 7.99
C PRO A 74 9.09 5.19 8.72
N LEU A 75 8.08 4.69 8.02
CA LEU A 75 6.70 4.66 8.51
C LEU A 75 6.33 3.24 8.86
N ASP A 76 6.32 2.93 10.14
CA ASP A 76 5.80 1.65 10.61
C ASP A 76 4.29 1.79 10.74
N PHE A 77 3.57 0.84 10.17
CA PHE A 77 2.13 0.74 10.31
C PHE A 77 1.73 -0.68 10.62
N THR A 78 0.60 -0.82 11.31
CA THR A 78 0.12 -2.12 11.73
C THR A 78 -1.07 -2.56 10.87
N PRO A 79 -1.44 -3.86 10.86
CA PRO A 79 -2.64 -4.34 10.17
C PRO A 79 -3.94 -3.61 10.55
N ASP A 80 -3.96 -2.92 11.69
CA ASP A 80 -5.12 -2.19 12.20
C ASP A 80 -5.47 -0.98 11.31
N LEU A 81 -4.49 -0.45 10.56
CA LEU A 81 -4.77 0.49 9.47
C LEU A 81 -5.69 -0.12 8.40
N LEU A 82 -5.43 -1.38 8.00
CA LEU A 82 -6.22 -2.08 6.99
C LEU A 82 -7.60 -2.43 7.53
N TYR A 83 -7.70 -2.83 8.79
CA TYR A 83 -9.00 -3.05 9.45
C TYR A 83 -9.79 -1.74 9.58
N MET A 84 -9.13 -0.62 9.88
CA MET A 84 -9.77 0.70 9.92
C MET A 84 -10.35 1.07 8.55
N MET A 85 -9.58 0.88 7.47
CA MET A 85 -10.06 1.08 6.10
C MET A 85 -11.23 0.15 5.75
N ARG A 86 -11.18 -1.13 6.16
CA ARG A 86 -12.28 -2.09 5.98
C ARG A 86 -13.54 -1.65 6.72
N ASN A 87 -13.43 -1.22 7.97
CA ASN A 87 -14.57 -0.76 8.77
C ASN A 87 -15.22 0.47 8.14
N ILE A 88 -14.44 1.39 7.57
CA ILE A 88 -14.98 2.52 6.80
C ILE A 88 -15.77 2.01 5.60
N SER A 89 -15.23 1.07 4.82
CA SER A 89 -15.92 0.48 3.66
C SER A 89 -17.22 -0.23 4.02
N GLU A 90 -17.30 -0.87 5.19
CA GLU A 90 -18.54 -1.50 5.69
C GLU A 90 -19.61 -0.48 6.06
N LEU A 91 -19.21 0.72 6.52
CA LEU A 91 -20.15 1.76 6.92
C LEU A 91 -20.59 2.63 5.74
N VAL A 92 -19.68 2.90 4.81
CA VAL A 92 -19.90 3.74 3.63
C VAL A 92 -19.16 3.12 2.44
N ASN A 93 -19.78 3.14 1.25
CA ASN A 93 -19.27 2.46 0.06
C ASN A 93 -17.98 3.10 -0.50
N VAL A 94 -16.87 2.92 0.21
CA VAL A 94 -15.55 3.46 -0.08
C VAL A 94 -14.64 2.32 -0.52
N HIS A 95 -13.92 2.55 -1.61
CA HIS A 95 -12.95 1.63 -2.19
C HIS A 95 -11.56 2.26 -2.21
N TRP A 96 -10.53 1.42 -2.23
CA TRP A 96 -9.16 1.84 -1.94
C TRP A 96 -8.17 1.48 -3.04
N PHE A 97 -7.29 2.43 -3.36
CA PHE A 97 -5.99 2.17 -3.97
C PHE A 97 -4.92 2.28 -2.90
N LEU A 98 -4.13 1.23 -2.71
CA LEU A 98 -3.13 1.19 -1.65
C LEU A 98 -1.72 1.26 -2.23
N GLY A 99 -0.96 2.28 -1.84
CA GLY A 99 0.47 2.36 -2.10
C GLY A 99 1.21 1.28 -1.33
N ILE A 100 2.13 0.60 -2.00
CA ILE A 100 3.01 -0.40 -1.39
C ILE A 100 4.41 0.19 -1.18
N PRO A 101 5.16 -0.37 -0.23
CA PRO A 101 6.59 -0.11 -0.12
C PRO A 101 7.29 -0.42 -1.43
N TRP A 102 8.20 0.47 -1.83
CA TRP A 102 8.93 0.34 -3.10
C TRP A 102 10.41 0.02 -2.89
N TRP A 103 10.93 0.29 -1.70
CA TRP A 103 12.25 -0.17 -1.30
C TRP A 103 12.30 -0.41 0.21
N VAL A 104 13.20 -1.28 0.60
CA VAL A 104 13.65 -1.43 1.99
C VAL A 104 15.12 -1.13 2.00
N GLU A 105 15.55 -0.14 2.80
CA GLU A 105 16.97 0.21 2.92
C GLU A 105 17.66 0.50 1.55
N PHE A 106 16.94 1.16 0.62
CA PHE A 106 17.36 1.43 -0.77
C PHE A 106 17.52 0.19 -1.67
N THR A 107 17.13 -1.00 -1.20
CA THR A 107 17.09 -2.22 -2.02
C THR A 107 15.70 -2.45 -2.58
N THR A 108 15.64 -2.93 -3.83
CA THR A 108 14.38 -3.24 -4.54
C THR A 108 14.12 -4.73 -4.66
N THR A 109 15.12 -5.57 -4.45
CA THR A 109 14.97 -7.02 -4.52
C THR A 109 15.63 -7.68 -3.32
N PRO A 110 14.91 -8.53 -2.55
CA PRO A 110 13.46 -8.75 -2.64
C PRO A 110 12.65 -7.51 -2.19
N PHE A 111 11.51 -7.25 -2.85
CA PHE A 111 10.53 -6.27 -2.38
C PHE A 111 9.87 -6.77 -1.08
N ASP A 112 9.52 -5.85 -0.18
CA ASP A 112 8.68 -6.17 0.97
C ASP A 112 7.22 -6.33 0.52
N LEU A 113 6.81 -7.59 0.42
CA LEU A 113 5.46 -7.96 0.00
C LEU A 113 4.51 -8.20 1.16
N ALA A 114 4.90 -8.00 2.44
CA ALA A 114 4.07 -8.36 3.58
C ALA A 114 2.70 -7.66 3.59
N ILE A 115 2.65 -6.42 3.06
CA ILE A 115 1.41 -5.65 2.92
C ILE A 115 0.44 -6.24 1.89
N VAL A 116 0.93 -6.90 0.84
CA VAL A 116 0.12 -7.39 -0.29
C VAL A 116 -0.91 -8.45 0.13
N PRO A 117 -0.55 -9.55 0.81
CA PRO A 117 -1.52 -10.52 1.28
C PRO A 117 -2.43 -9.95 2.37
N ALA A 118 -1.89 -9.12 3.28
CA ALA A 118 -2.67 -8.51 4.35
C ALA A 118 -3.77 -7.61 3.77
N ALA A 119 -3.43 -6.73 2.82
CA ALA A 119 -4.38 -5.85 2.16
C ALA A 119 -5.42 -6.64 1.35
N THR A 120 -4.97 -7.63 0.59
CA THR A 120 -5.88 -8.46 -0.23
C THR A 120 -6.87 -9.23 0.65
N SER A 121 -6.41 -9.79 1.77
CA SER A 121 -7.24 -10.55 2.72
C SER A 121 -8.22 -9.66 3.49
N ILE A 122 -7.74 -8.54 4.05
CA ILE A 122 -8.53 -7.69 4.96
C ILE A 122 -9.51 -6.80 4.19
N LEU A 123 -9.06 -6.15 3.10
CA LEU A 123 -9.91 -5.23 2.33
C LEU A 123 -10.80 -5.99 1.35
N GLY A 124 -10.33 -7.12 0.83
CA GLY A 124 -11.07 -7.96 -0.11
C GLY A 124 -11.62 -7.16 -1.30
N PRO A 125 -12.95 -7.19 -1.57
CA PRO A 125 -13.56 -6.50 -2.71
C PRO A 125 -13.45 -4.96 -2.66
N TYR A 126 -13.10 -4.38 -1.51
CA TYR A 126 -12.91 -2.93 -1.41
C TYR A 126 -11.51 -2.47 -1.83
N LEU A 127 -10.57 -3.40 -2.08
CA LEU A 127 -9.26 -3.07 -2.66
C LEU A 127 -9.35 -3.12 -4.19
N LEU A 128 -9.21 -1.95 -4.83
CA LEU A 128 -9.26 -1.83 -6.30
C LEU A 128 -7.91 -2.08 -6.96
N GLY A 129 -6.82 -1.74 -6.25
CA GLY A 129 -5.49 -1.89 -6.81
C GLY A 129 -4.38 -1.53 -5.82
N LEU A 130 -3.18 -1.96 -6.18
CA LEU A 130 -1.94 -1.63 -5.50
C LEU A 130 -1.13 -0.67 -6.36
N GLN A 131 -0.50 0.31 -5.73
CA GLN A 131 0.37 1.27 -6.42
C GLN A 131 1.84 1.02 -6.06
N ALA A 132 2.56 0.52 -7.06
CA ALA A 132 3.99 0.22 -7.07
C ALA A 132 4.84 1.50 -7.23
N GLY A 133 5.32 2.04 -6.11
CA GLY A 133 6.11 3.28 -6.09
C GLY A 133 5.27 4.54 -6.25
N ASN A 134 5.88 5.69 -5.97
CA ASN A 134 5.26 7.00 -6.10
C ASN A 134 6.30 8.01 -6.58
N GLU A 135 5.96 8.75 -7.64
CA GLU A 135 6.87 9.71 -8.30
C GLU A 135 8.25 9.09 -8.67
N PRO A 136 8.28 7.95 -9.40
CA PRO A 136 9.54 7.29 -9.77
C PRO A 136 10.45 8.15 -10.66
N ASP A 137 9.88 9.12 -11.36
CA ASP A 137 10.59 10.15 -12.11
C ASP A 137 11.44 11.09 -11.23
N MET A 138 11.12 11.21 -9.95
CA MET A 138 11.84 12.04 -8.98
C MET A 138 12.83 11.26 -8.10
N TYR A 139 12.97 9.94 -8.30
CA TYR A 139 13.82 9.11 -7.43
C TYR A 139 15.30 9.50 -7.46
N ASN A 140 15.82 9.91 -8.60
CA ASN A 140 17.20 10.38 -8.70
C ASN A 140 17.40 11.74 -8.01
N LEU A 141 16.45 12.67 -8.16
CA LEU A 141 16.46 14.00 -7.53
C LEU A 141 16.39 13.92 -6.01
N HIS A 142 15.69 12.91 -5.49
CA HIS A 142 15.55 12.67 -4.05
C HIS A 142 16.62 11.76 -3.46
N GLY A 143 17.59 11.31 -4.27
CA GLY A 143 18.69 10.45 -3.82
C GLY A 143 18.25 9.03 -3.45
N HIS A 144 17.08 8.59 -3.90
CA HIS A 144 16.60 7.21 -3.74
C HIS A 144 17.17 6.27 -4.80
N ARG A 145 17.65 6.83 -5.92
CA ARG A 145 18.27 6.09 -7.03
C ARG A 145 19.45 6.88 -7.61
N PRO A 146 20.35 6.23 -8.36
CA PRO A 146 21.44 6.91 -9.06
C PRO A 146 20.92 7.95 -10.06
N ALA A 147 21.76 8.94 -10.40
CA ALA A 147 21.42 9.98 -11.38
C ALA A 147 21.02 9.42 -12.77
N THR A 148 21.48 8.22 -13.10
CA THR A 148 21.19 7.51 -14.35
C THR A 148 19.82 6.82 -14.37
N TYR A 149 19.12 6.76 -13.24
CA TYR A 149 17.82 6.09 -13.15
C TYR A 149 16.78 6.79 -14.02
N GLY A 150 16.08 6.00 -14.84
CA GLY A 150 15.05 6.49 -15.73
C GLY A 150 13.90 5.50 -15.93
N PRO A 151 12.99 5.78 -16.89
CA PRO A 151 11.80 4.97 -17.12
C PRO A 151 12.09 3.50 -17.43
N TYR A 152 13.22 3.20 -18.07
CA TYR A 152 13.63 1.83 -18.37
C TYR A 152 13.94 1.04 -17.09
N ASP A 153 14.68 1.64 -16.15
CA ASP A 153 15.01 1.01 -14.86
C ASP A 153 13.76 0.75 -14.03
N TYR A 154 12.85 1.74 -13.97
CA TYR A 154 11.57 1.56 -13.29
C TYR A 154 10.72 0.45 -13.92
N GLY A 155 10.70 0.36 -15.26
CA GLY A 155 10.04 -0.74 -15.96
C GLY A 155 10.62 -2.12 -15.61
N GLY A 156 11.94 -2.20 -15.45
CA GLY A 156 12.63 -3.39 -14.93
C GLY A 156 12.22 -3.75 -13.51
N GLU A 157 12.23 -2.76 -12.59
CA GLU A 157 11.78 -2.96 -11.21
C GLU A 157 10.33 -3.43 -11.12
N ILE A 158 9.44 -2.91 -11.98
CA ILE A 158 8.04 -3.38 -12.08
C ILE A 158 7.99 -4.84 -12.55
N SER A 159 8.82 -5.23 -13.52
CA SER A 159 8.90 -6.63 -13.97
C SER A 159 9.36 -7.57 -12.86
N ASP A 160 10.38 -7.16 -12.10
CA ASP A 160 10.88 -7.92 -10.94
C ASP A 160 9.82 -8.03 -9.84
N PHE A 161 9.12 -6.93 -9.56
CA PHE A 161 8.02 -6.90 -8.60
C PHE A 161 6.89 -7.83 -8.99
N LEU A 162 6.44 -7.79 -10.25
CA LEU A 162 5.38 -8.67 -10.75
C LEU A 162 5.79 -10.14 -10.72
N THR A 163 7.04 -10.45 -11.03
CA THR A 163 7.61 -11.79 -10.88
C THR A 163 7.51 -12.26 -9.43
N GLN A 164 8.01 -11.45 -8.49
CA GLN A 164 7.99 -11.81 -7.07
C GLN A 164 6.55 -11.95 -6.51
N VAL A 165 5.61 -11.09 -6.91
CA VAL A 165 4.19 -11.20 -6.53
C VAL A 165 3.55 -12.45 -7.15
N GLY A 166 3.91 -12.79 -8.39
CA GLY A 166 3.47 -14.01 -9.06
C GLY A 166 3.91 -15.27 -8.31
N ASP A 167 5.19 -15.33 -7.94
CA ASP A 167 5.78 -16.42 -7.16
C ASP A 167 5.16 -16.50 -5.76
N PHE A 168 4.99 -15.35 -5.10
CA PHE A 168 4.32 -15.27 -3.81
C PHE A 168 2.90 -15.82 -3.89
N ARG A 169 2.11 -15.42 -4.90
CA ARG A 169 0.76 -15.96 -5.12
C ARG A 169 0.78 -17.47 -5.40
N CYS A 170 1.80 -17.98 -6.09
CA CYS A 170 1.96 -19.42 -6.33
C CYS A 170 2.19 -20.20 -5.02
N LEU A 171 3.03 -19.67 -4.12
CA LEU A 171 3.29 -20.27 -2.80
C LEU A 171 2.02 -20.40 -1.95
N PHE A 172 1.10 -19.44 -2.02
CA PHE A 172 -0.18 -19.51 -1.28
C PHE A 172 -1.29 -20.25 -2.05
N LYS A 173 -1.25 -20.30 -3.39
CA LYS A 173 -2.20 -21.06 -4.22
C LYS A 173 -1.94 -22.57 -4.26
N GLY A 174 -0.80 -23.04 -3.72
CA GLY A 174 -0.56 -24.46 -3.46
C GLY A 174 -1.55 -25.09 -2.47
N GLY A 175 -2.35 -24.29 -1.76
CA GLY A 175 -3.51 -24.71 -0.99
C GLY A 175 -4.83 -24.38 -1.69
N ALA A 176 -5.42 -25.39 -2.34
CA ALA A 176 -6.80 -25.42 -2.83
C ALA A 176 -7.25 -24.33 -3.85
N GLY A 177 -7.06 -24.65 -5.14
CA GLY A 177 -8.10 -24.47 -6.18
C GLY A 177 -8.62 -23.06 -6.45
N ALA A 178 -7.87 -22.23 -7.17
CA ALA A 178 -8.45 -21.11 -7.92
C ALA A 178 -7.63 -20.80 -9.19
N ARG A 179 -8.12 -21.32 -10.32
CA ARG A 179 -7.62 -21.00 -11.68
C ARG A 179 -7.69 -19.49 -11.87
N GLY A 180 -6.53 -18.85 -11.95
CA GLY A 180 -6.43 -17.46 -12.39
C GLY A 180 -6.69 -17.41 -13.88
N PHE A 181 -7.77 -16.74 -14.29
CA PHE A 181 -8.07 -16.43 -15.67
C PHE A 181 -7.15 -15.29 -16.12
N PHE A 182 -6.00 -15.65 -16.68
CA PHE A 182 -5.27 -14.81 -17.63
C PHE A 182 -5.05 -15.71 -18.87
N PRO A 183 -5.57 -15.34 -20.05
CA PRO A 183 -5.27 -16.10 -21.25
C PRO A 183 -3.78 -15.95 -21.54
N SER A 184 -3.06 -17.06 -21.63
CA SER A 184 -1.69 -17.06 -22.13
C SER A 184 -1.71 -16.57 -23.58
N LEU A 185 -1.15 -15.39 -23.80
CA LEU A 185 -0.78 -14.97 -25.15
C LEU A 185 0.47 -15.74 -25.52
N GLY A 186 0.32 -16.73 -26.39
CA GLY A 186 1.44 -17.40 -27.05
C GLY A 186 1.32 -18.92 -27.01
N ASP A 187 0.58 -19.47 -27.98
CA ASP A 187 0.94 -20.72 -28.64
C ASP A 187 0.50 -20.58 -30.10
N GLY A 188 1.43 -20.05 -30.89
CA GLY A 188 1.34 -19.95 -32.34
C GLY A 188 2.73 -20.26 -32.90
N GLY A 189 2.96 -21.55 -33.16
CA GLY A 189 4.19 -22.12 -33.71
C GLY A 189 4.07 -23.63 -33.80
#